data_AF-V4JRJ8-F1
#
_entry.id   AF-V4JRJ8-F1
#
_cell.length_a   1.000
_cell.length_b   1.000
_cell.length_c   1.000
_cell.angle_alpha   90.00
_cell.angle_beta   90.00
_cell.angle_gamma   90.00
#
_symmetry.space_group_name_H-M   'P 1'
#
loop_
_entity.id
_entity.type
_entity.pdbx_description
1 polymer ?
#
loop_
_entity_poly.entity_id
_entity_poly.type
_entity_poly.pdbx_seq_one_letter_code
_entity_poly.pdbx_strand_id
1 'polypeptide(L)'
;MPTFLLIFLELSENLNTVISLILYIFENLILKFLMPLGMFALAVKRLHDIGLSGWWSLFPALIGLLQIPFGFSTVPLHIEMYTGFPAELWDPGGLERVQIAAGNQPILFWALLSPIILYFLMLFLWPGQKDTNRYGEPKAVGKKDPT
;
A
#
# COMPACT_ATOMS: atom_id res chain seq x y z
N MET A 1 26.09 4.83 24.90
CA MET A 1 24.92 5.41 24.22
C MET A 1 24.39 4.36 23.24
N PRO A 2 23.06 4.12 23.14
CA PRO A 2 22.52 3.15 22.19
C PRO A 2 22.85 3.58 20.75
N THR A 3 23.19 2.63 19.88
CA THR A 3 23.57 2.89 18.48
C THR A 3 22.54 3.71 17.72
N PHE A 4 21.25 3.50 18.00
CA PHE A 4 20.16 4.27 17.37
C PHE A 4 20.19 5.77 17.71
N LEU A 5 20.67 6.13 18.90
CA LEU A 5 20.70 7.51 19.41
C LEU A 5 21.87 8.30 18.81
N LEU A 6 22.99 7.62 18.54
CA LEU A 6 24.12 8.18 17.78
C LEU A 6 23.73 8.43 16.32
N ILE A 7 23.11 7.44 15.68
CA ILE A 7 22.61 7.55 14.30
C ILE A 7 21.59 8.70 14.18
N PHE A 8 20.68 8.83 15.14
CA PHE A 8 19.71 9.93 15.13
C PHE A 8 20.36 11.30 15.23
N LEU A 9 21.39 11.45 16.08
CA LEU A 9 22.12 12.71 16.22
C LEU A 9 22.89 13.06 14.95
N GLU A 10 23.64 12.10 14.40
CA GLU A 10 24.47 12.28 13.20
C GLU A 10 23.62 12.57 11.94
N LEU A 11 22.46 11.93 11.81
CA LEU A 11 21.49 12.21 10.75
C LEU A 11 20.77 13.56 10.94
N SER A 12 20.63 14.03 12.18
CA SER A 12 19.95 15.30 12.50
C SER A 12 20.78 16.54 12.18
N GLU A 13 22.10 16.38 12.01
CA GLU A 13 23.01 17.49 11.64
C GLU A 13 22.83 17.95 10.19
N ASN A 14 22.20 17.13 9.33
CA ASN A 14 21.94 17.46 7.94
C ASN A 14 20.43 17.64 7.71
N LEU A 15 20.00 18.90 7.55
CA LEU A 15 18.60 19.26 7.32
C LEU A 15 17.98 18.52 6.11
N ASN A 16 18.75 18.29 5.04
CA ASN A 16 18.26 17.59 3.85
C ASN A 16 17.99 16.10 4.14
N THR A 17 18.81 15.48 4.98
CA THR A 17 18.66 14.10 5.43
C THR A 17 17.39 13.95 6.27
N VAL A 18 17.16 14.87 7.22
CA VAL A 18 15.95 14.90 8.05
C VAL A 18 14.70 15.07 7.20
N ILE A 19 14.71 16.01 6.25
CA ILE A 19 13.58 16.25 5.34
C ILE A 19 13.29 14.99 4.51
N SER A 20 14.32 14.36 3.93
CA SER A 20 14.16 13.15 3.11
C SER A 20 13.58 11.99 3.89
N LEU A 21 14.01 11.81 5.15
CA LEU A 21 13.48 10.78 6.03
C LEU A 21 12.00 11.03 6.41
N ILE A 22 11.64 12.29 6.68
CA ILE A 22 10.24 12.67 6.94
C ILE A 22 9.37 12.39 5.71
N LEU A 23 9.83 12.80 4.52
CA LEU A 23 9.10 12.55 3.27
C LEU A 23 8.92 11.05 3.01
N TYR A 24 9.97 10.25 3.24
CA TYR A 24 9.90 8.80 3.14
C TYR A 24 8.89 8.19 4.12
N ILE A 25 8.90 8.59 5.40
CA ILE A 25 7.93 8.12 6.39
C ILE A 25 6.50 8.51 5.96
N PHE A 26 6.31 9.75 5.52
CA PHE A 26 5.02 10.26 5.08
C PHE A 26 4.49 9.52 3.85
N GLU A 27 5.34 9.29 2.86
CA GLU A 27 5.03 8.50 1.66
C GLU A 27 4.60 7.09 2.05
N ASN A 28 5.35 6.41 2.93
CA ASN A 28 5.02 5.06 3.36
C ASN A 28 3.70 5.02 4.16
N LEU A 29 3.46 6.00 5.04
CA LEU A 29 2.21 6.10 5.78
C LEU A 29 1.01 6.29 4.85
N ILE A 30 1.11 7.18 3.86
CA ILE A 30 0.02 7.44 2.93
C ILE A 30 -0.18 6.24 1.99
N LEU A 31 0.86 5.85 1.27
CA LEU A 31 0.75 4.87 0.18
C LEU A 31 0.53 3.44 0.68
N LYS A 32 1.13 3.06 1.82
CA LYS A 32 1.06 1.67 2.31
C LYS A 32 -0.01 1.46 3.38
N PHE A 33 -0.53 2.53 4.00
CA PHE A 33 -1.58 2.39 5.03
C PHE A 33 -2.86 3.15 4.69
N LEU A 34 -2.81 4.48 4.56
CA LEU A 34 -4.03 5.29 4.45
C LEU A 34 -4.77 5.07 3.12
N MET A 35 -4.04 5.03 2.00
CA MET A 35 -4.62 4.81 0.68
C MET A 35 -5.25 3.40 0.56
N PRO A 36 -4.59 2.29 0.95
CA PRO A 36 -5.20 0.97 0.96
C PRO A 36 -6.45 0.88 1.84
N LEU A 37 -6.46 1.52 3.01
CA LEU A 37 -7.63 1.56 3.89
C LEU A 37 -8.81 2.28 3.22
N GLY A 38 -8.55 3.42 2.59
CA GLY A 38 -9.55 4.16 1.82
C GLY A 38 -10.08 3.33 0.64
N MET A 39 -9.19 2.68 -0.10
CA MET A 39 -9.55 1.80 -1.21
C MET A 39 -10.36 0.59 -0.75
N PHE A 40 -10.05 0.02 0.41
CA PHE A 40 -10.84 -1.06 1.01
C PHE A 40 -12.26 -0.62 1.33
N ALA A 41 -12.43 0.53 2.00
CA ALA A 41 -13.75 1.07 2.31
C ALA A 41 -14.57 1.35 1.03
N LEU A 42 -13.92 1.91 -0.01
CA LEU A 42 -14.54 2.13 -1.31
C LEU A 42 -14.90 0.83 -2.02
N ALA A 43 -14.06 -0.21 -1.96
CA ALA A 43 -14.34 -1.53 -2.51
C ALA A 43 -15.56 -2.17 -1.85
N VAL A 44 -15.64 -2.13 -0.52
CA VAL A 44 -16.80 -2.65 0.24
C VAL A 44 -18.07 -1.95 -0.20
N LYS A 45 -18.05 -0.62 -0.26
CA LYS A 45 -19.20 0.16 -0.74
C LYS A 45 -19.57 -0.24 -2.17
N ARG A 46 -18.59 -0.37 -3.06
CA ARG A 46 -18.84 -0.71 -4.46
C ARG A 46 -19.39 -2.12 -4.63
N LEU A 47 -18.91 -3.08 -3.83
CA LEU A 47 -19.48 -4.43 -3.77
C LEU A 47 -20.96 -4.39 -3.35
N HIS A 48 -21.29 -3.59 -2.33
CA HIS A 48 -22.68 -3.41 -1.91
C HIS A 48 -23.53 -2.76 -3.00
N ASP A 49 -23.01 -1.77 -3.74
CA ASP A 49 -23.71 -1.15 -4.86
C ASP A 49 -24.06 -2.18 -5.97
N ILE A 50 -23.24 -3.21 -6.16
CA ILE A 50 -23.48 -4.28 -7.15
C ILE A 50 -24.21 -5.51 -6.56
N GLY A 51 -24.64 -5.43 -5.30
CA GLY A 51 -25.39 -6.49 -4.61
C GLY A 51 -24.53 -7.64 -4.08
N LEU A 52 -23.20 -7.50 -4.11
CA LEU A 52 -22.27 -8.48 -3.58
C LEU A 52 -21.91 -8.19 -2.13
N SER A 53 -21.42 -9.23 -1.45
CA SER A 53 -20.95 -9.13 -0.06
C SER A 53 -19.64 -8.35 0.04
N GLY A 54 -19.56 -7.41 1.00
CA GLY A 54 -18.32 -6.68 1.29
C GLY A 54 -17.13 -7.58 1.62
N TRP A 55 -17.36 -8.81 2.10
CA TRP A 55 -16.32 -9.81 2.37
C TRP A 55 -15.40 -10.11 1.18
N TRP A 56 -15.86 -9.89 -0.07
CA TRP A 56 -15.04 -10.06 -1.27
C TRP A 56 -13.87 -9.08 -1.36
N SER A 57 -13.91 -7.93 -0.66
CA SER A 57 -12.77 -7.01 -0.58
C SER A 57 -11.63 -7.54 0.28
N LEU A 58 -11.83 -8.63 1.04
CA LEU A 58 -10.73 -9.28 1.75
C LEU A 58 -9.72 -9.90 0.81
N PHE A 59 -10.13 -10.35 -0.38
CA PHE A 59 -9.20 -10.96 -1.34
C PHE A 59 -8.06 -10.01 -1.75
N PRO A 60 -8.31 -8.79 -2.27
CA PRO A 60 -7.23 -7.84 -2.55
C PRO A 60 -6.51 -7.37 -1.28
N ALA A 61 -7.18 -7.29 -0.13
CA ALA A 61 -6.54 -6.92 1.12
C ALA A 61 -5.50 -7.97 1.58
N LEU A 62 -5.83 -9.27 1.48
CA LEU A 62 -4.91 -10.36 1.78
C LEU A 62 -3.69 -10.35 0.85
N ILE A 63 -3.90 -10.10 -0.45
CA ILE A 63 -2.79 -9.95 -1.40
C ILE A 63 -1.93 -8.74 -1.04
N GLY A 64 -2.54 -7.62 -0.62
CA GLY A 64 -1.80 -6.45 -0.12
C GLY A 64 -0.98 -6.75 1.14
N LEU A 65 -1.53 -7.54 2.08
CA LEU A 65 -0.79 -7.99 3.27
C LEU A 65 0.44 -8.83 2.91
N LEU A 66 0.34 -9.69 1.87
CA LEU A 66 1.48 -10.45 1.37
C LEU A 66 2.59 -9.56 0.79
N GLN A 67 2.28 -8.31 0.44
CA GLN A 67 3.29 -7.35 -0.04
C GLN A 67 4.03 -6.61 1.08
N ILE A 68 3.54 -6.66 2.32
CA ILE A 68 4.15 -5.95 3.46
C ILE A 68 5.61 -6.39 3.67
N PRO A 69 5.96 -7.70 3.74
CA PRO A 69 7.35 -8.12 3.94
C PRO A 69 8.30 -7.58 2.86
N PHE A 70 7.82 -7.48 1.62
CA PHE A 70 8.59 -6.92 0.51
C PHE A 70 8.86 -5.43 0.72
N GLY A 71 7.82 -4.66 1.06
CA GLY A 71 7.96 -3.23 1.32
C GLY A 71 8.84 -2.89 2.53
N PHE A 72 8.94 -3.79 3.51
CA PHE A 72 9.85 -3.64 4.66
C PHE A 72 11.28 -4.09 4.35
N SER A 73 11.45 -5.12 3.53
CA SER A 73 12.79 -5.63 3.15
C SER A 73 13.65 -4.58 2.45
N THR A 74 13.04 -3.59 1.80
CA THR A 74 13.75 -2.53 1.08
C THR A 74 14.02 -1.28 1.92
N VAL A 75 13.52 -1.20 3.16
CA VAL A 75 13.68 -0.01 4.03
C VAL A 75 15.15 0.37 4.24
N PRO A 76 16.08 -0.58 4.50
CA PRO A 76 17.49 -0.23 4.68
C PRO A 76 18.12 0.43 3.45
N LEU A 77 17.82 -0.10 2.26
CA LEU A 77 18.31 0.46 0.99
C LEU A 77 17.77 1.87 0.73
N HIS A 78 16.49 2.12 1.05
CA HIS A 78 15.91 3.45 0.88
C HIS A 78 16.53 4.45 1.86
N ILE A 79 16.74 4.05 3.12
CA ILE A 79 17.42 4.91 4.09
C ILE A 79 18.84 5.23 3.62
N GLU A 80 19.61 4.25 3.16
CA GLU A 80 20.94 4.49 2.60
C GLU A 80 20.89 5.43 1.38
N MET A 81 19.95 5.23 0.46
CA MET A 81 19.75 6.10 -0.71
C MET A 81 19.44 7.56 -0.33
N TYR A 82 18.61 7.77 0.69
CA TYR A 82 18.17 9.11 1.11
C TYR A 82 19.13 9.80 2.07
N THR A 83 19.93 9.04 2.83
CA THR A 83 20.77 9.58 3.90
C THR A 83 22.26 9.48 3.60
N GLY A 84 22.67 8.62 2.66
CA GLY A 84 24.06 8.24 2.43
C GLY A 84 24.66 7.37 3.53
N PHE A 85 23.90 7.03 4.58
CA PHE A 85 24.38 6.20 5.68
C PHE A 85 24.35 4.72 5.30
N PRO A 86 25.49 4.01 5.33
CA PRO A 86 25.58 2.65 4.81
C PRO A 86 24.71 1.69 5.62
N ALA A 87 23.86 0.93 4.92
CA ALA A 87 22.97 -0.05 5.53
C ALA A 87 23.72 -1.14 6.31
N GLU A 88 24.94 -1.49 5.89
CA GLU A 88 25.79 -2.51 6.53
C GLU A 88 26.06 -2.26 8.01
N LEU A 89 26.11 -0.98 8.43
CA LEU A 89 26.47 -0.62 9.81
C LEU A 89 25.35 -0.90 10.83
N TRP A 90 24.11 -0.99 10.38
CA TRP A 90 22.94 -1.13 11.25
C TRP A 90 22.02 -2.29 10.85
N ASP A 91 22.19 -2.84 9.64
CA ASP A 91 21.65 -4.12 9.22
C ASP A 91 22.67 -4.91 8.37
N PRO A 92 23.68 -5.54 9.00
CA PRO A 92 24.74 -6.27 8.30
C PRO A 92 24.25 -7.40 7.40
N GLY A 93 23.12 -8.03 7.74
CA GLY A 93 22.47 -9.05 6.90
C GLY A 93 21.38 -8.48 5.98
N GLY A 94 21.12 -7.17 6.05
CA GLY A 94 20.08 -6.47 5.32
C GLY A 94 20.36 -6.37 3.84
N LEU A 95 21.60 -6.09 3.47
CA LEU A 95 21.99 -5.91 2.08
C LEU A 95 21.94 -7.20 1.27
N GLU A 96 22.31 -8.33 1.87
CA GLU A 96 22.12 -9.64 1.24
C GLU A 96 20.63 -9.95 1.04
N ARG A 97 19.79 -9.68 2.06
CA ARG A 97 18.32 -9.81 1.93
C ARG A 97 17.74 -8.87 0.87
N VAL A 98 18.25 -7.65 0.77
CA VAL A 98 17.87 -6.66 -0.24
C VAL A 98 18.31 -7.10 -1.64
N GLN A 99 19.49 -7.70 -1.82
CA GLN A 99 19.96 -8.18 -3.12
C GLN A 99 19.17 -9.42 -3.59
N ILE A 100 18.92 -10.36 -2.68
CA ILE A 100 18.07 -11.53 -2.92
C ILE A 100 16.64 -11.07 -3.25
N ALA A 101 16.16 -10.04 -2.55
CA ALA A 101 14.93 -9.38 -2.88
C ALA A 101 15.05 -8.74 -4.28
N ALA A 102 15.86 -7.71 -4.50
CA ALA A 102 15.98 -6.96 -5.74
C ALA A 102 16.07 -7.82 -7.02
N GLY A 103 16.71 -8.99 -6.99
CA GLY A 103 16.77 -9.92 -8.13
C GLY A 103 15.43 -10.54 -8.57
N ASN A 104 14.52 -10.84 -7.63
CA ASN A 104 13.23 -11.53 -7.90
C ASN A 104 11.99 -10.67 -7.59
N GLN A 105 12.15 -9.58 -6.85
CA GLN A 105 11.06 -8.73 -6.35
C GLN A 105 10.23 -8.03 -7.41
N PRO A 106 10.77 -7.46 -8.51
CA PRO A 106 9.92 -6.70 -9.42
C PRO A 106 8.85 -7.60 -10.04
N ILE A 107 9.19 -8.83 -10.44
CA ILE A 107 8.23 -9.77 -11.03
C ILE A 107 7.17 -10.18 -10.02
N LEU A 108 7.57 -10.60 -8.81
CA LEU A 108 6.62 -11.01 -7.76
C LEU A 108 5.73 -9.86 -7.30
N PHE A 109 6.29 -8.66 -7.15
CA PHE A 109 5.54 -7.45 -6.81
C PHE A 109 4.46 -7.16 -7.87
N TRP A 110 4.83 -7.14 -9.15
CA TRP A 110 3.87 -6.91 -10.24
C TRP A 110 2.85 -8.05 -10.38
N ALA A 111 3.25 -9.30 -10.11
CA ALA A 111 2.36 -10.45 -10.11
C ALA A 111 1.31 -10.39 -8.99
N LEU A 112 1.63 -9.79 -7.84
CA LEU A 112 0.68 -9.57 -6.74
C LEU A 112 -0.12 -8.27 -6.89
N LEU A 113 0.47 -7.23 -7.50
CA LEU A 113 -0.21 -5.95 -7.70
C LEU A 113 -1.22 -5.98 -8.84
N SER A 114 -0.94 -6.70 -9.93
CA SER A 114 -1.81 -6.74 -11.11
C SER A 114 -3.22 -7.32 -10.84
N PRO A 115 -3.42 -8.39 -10.05
CA PRO A 115 -4.76 -8.85 -9.69
C PRO A 115 -5.54 -7.85 -8.85
N ILE A 116 -4.85 -7.08 -7.98
CA ILE A 116 -5.47 -6.02 -7.18
C ILE A 116 -5.98 -4.91 -8.13
N ILE A 117 -5.14 -4.46 -9.06
CA ILE A 117 -5.52 -3.43 -10.04
C ILE A 117 -6.70 -3.91 -10.88
N LEU A 118 -6.65 -5.13 -11.41
CA LEU A 118 -7.73 -5.71 -12.20
C LEU A 118 -9.03 -5.80 -11.38
N TYR A 119 -8.97 -6.23 -10.13
CA TYR A 119 -10.11 -6.27 -9.23
C TYR A 119 -10.78 -4.90 -9.07
N PHE A 120 -10.00 -3.85 -8.79
CA PHE A 120 -10.53 -2.50 -8.65
C PHE A 120 -11.07 -1.93 -9.96
N LEU A 121 -10.41 -2.20 -11.10
CA LEU A 121 -10.92 -1.83 -12.42
C LEU A 121 -12.25 -2.50 -12.71
N MET A 122 -12.38 -3.80 -12.42
CA MET A 122 -13.63 -4.53 -12.57
C MET A 122 -14.74 -3.93 -11.71
N LEU A 123 -14.49 -3.67 -10.43
CA LEU A 123 -15.47 -3.02 -9.56
C LEU A 123 -15.86 -1.61 -10.03
N PHE A 124 -14.91 -0.84 -10.52
CA PHE A 124 -15.16 0.52 -11.00
C PHE A 124 -16.08 0.50 -12.21
N LEU A 125 -15.77 -0.37 -13.19
CA LEU A 125 -16.49 -0.48 -14.46
C LEU A 125 -17.84 -1.21 -14.34
N TRP A 126 -18.02 -2.06 -13.32
CA TRP A 126 -19.24 -2.85 -13.17
C TRP A 126 -20.45 -1.98 -12.77
N PRO A 127 -21.56 -1.96 -13.53
CA PRO A 127 -22.70 -1.12 -13.21
C PRO A 127 -23.37 -1.52 -11.88
N GLY A 128 -23.74 -0.53 -11.06
CA GLY A 128 -24.49 -0.77 -9.83
C GLY A 128 -25.88 -1.36 -10.10
N GLN A 129 -26.46 -2.03 -9.11
CA GLN A 129 -27.87 -2.45 -9.16
C GLN A 129 -28.78 -1.22 -9.25
N LYS A 130 -29.85 -1.33 -10.04
CA LYS A 130 -30.80 -0.22 -10.25
C LYS A 130 -31.75 -0.03 -9.06
N ASP A 131 -32.14 -1.15 -8.47
CA ASP A 131 -33.12 -1.20 -7.39
C ASP A 131 -32.43 -1.27 -6.03
N THR A 132 -33.15 -0.88 -4.99
CA THR A 132 -32.73 -1.03 -3.60
C THR A 132 -32.41 -2.48 -3.30
N ASN A 133 -31.26 -2.74 -2.67
CA ASN A 133 -30.87 -4.07 -2.24
C ASN A 133 -30.74 -4.16 -0.72
N ARG A 134 -30.33 -5.32 -0.19
CA ARG A 134 -30.19 -5.54 1.26
C ARG A 134 -29.17 -4.63 1.96
N TYR A 135 -28.35 -3.92 1.19
CA TYR A 135 -27.32 -2.99 1.67
C TYR A 135 -27.75 -1.52 1.56
N GLY A 136 -28.96 -1.25 1.05
CA GLY A 136 -29.52 0.09 0.88
C GLY A 136 -29.72 0.48 -0.58
N GLU A 137 -29.91 1.77 -0.82
CA GLU A 137 -30.03 2.31 -2.18
C GLU A 137 -28.65 2.37 -2.86
N PRO A 138 -28.43 1.63 -3.96
CA PRO A 138 -27.19 1.72 -4.70
C PRO A 138 -27.05 3.08 -5.40
N LYS A 139 -25.82 3.55 -5.60
CA LYS A 139 -25.56 4.62 -6.57
C LYS A 139 -25.66 4.08 -8.00
N ALA A 140 -26.89 3.86 -8.48
CA ALA A 140 -27.14 3.46 -9.86
C ALA A 140 -27.02 4.66 -10.82
N VAL A 141 -26.45 4.46 -12.01
CA VAL A 141 -26.58 5.42 -13.12
C VAL A 141 -27.98 5.24 -13.71
N GLY A 142 -28.85 6.21 -13.47
CA GLY A 142 -30.18 6.29 -14.09
C GLY A 142 -31.32 5.66 -13.29
N LYS A 143 -31.56 6.12 -12.05
CA LYS A 143 -32.91 6.04 -11.46
C LYS A 143 -33.84 6.77 -12.45
N LYS A 144 -34.70 6.04 -13.17
CA LYS A 144 -35.87 6.66 -13.78
C LYS A 144 -36.80 6.98 -12.63
N ASP A 145 -37.13 8.25 -12.45
CA ASP A 145 -38.17 8.64 -11.51
C ASP A 145 -39.46 7.86 -11.84
N PRO A 146 -40.12 7.26 -10.84
CA PRO A 146 -41.39 6.60 -11.07
C PRO A 146 -42.42 7.67 -11.48
N THR A 147 -42.85 7.60 -12.74
CA THR A 147 -44.03 8.31 -13.27
C THR A 147 -45.32 7.78 -12.68
#